data_AF-A0A5C6FEQ9-F1
#
_entry.id   AF-A0A5C6FEQ9-F1
#
_cell.length_a   1.000
_cell.length_b   1.000
_cell.length_c   1.000
_cell.angle_alpha   90.00
_cell.angle_beta   90.00
_cell.angle_gamma   90.00
#
_symmetry.space_group_name_H-M   'P 1'
#
loop_
_entity.id
_entity.type
_entity.pdbx_description
1 polymer ?
#
loop_
_entity_poly.entity_id
_entity_poly.type
_entity_poly.pdbx_seq_one_letter_code
_entity_poly.pdbx_strand_id
1 'polypeptide(L)'
;MMRTDDQQLAMEIADQFEQAGAIGDTLIKSGVVRRVVRVGDIADITRGCSDPLSRDAVINDSPPAVALGVMVRKTQRIDLWRADFQQVLDQYQSRLPAGLALDIMLNQNKYGEQRLSSLAGNLLLGVVAIGLVLLTLVGWRSAIVVALALPLSGFTTLFALRLLGNSDIIRCRSQE
;
A
#
# COMPACT_ATOMS: atom_id res chain seq x y z
N MET A 1 19.74 28.99 23.09
CA MET A 1 20.21 28.34 24.34
C MET A 1 20.89 29.39 25.22
N MET A 2 20.37 29.62 26.43
CA MET A 2 21.07 30.44 27.43
C MET A 2 21.76 29.49 28.41
N ARG A 3 23.04 29.76 28.67
CA ARG A 3 23.86 28.99 29.61
C ARG A 3 24.27 29.91 30.75
N THR A 4 23.90 29.53 31.97
CA THR A 4 24.45 30.04 33.22
C THR A 4 25.26 28.91 33.87
N ASP A 5 26.21 29.24 34.74
CA ASP A 5 27.24 28.32 35.25
C ASP A 5 26.72 26.99 35.84
N ASP A 6 25.45 26.93 36.24
CA ASP A 6 24.83 25.73 36.82
C ASP A 6 23.59 25.21 36.06
N GLN A 7 23.13 25.91 34.99
CA GLN A 7 21.90 25.53 34.28
C GLN A 7 21.97 25.82 32.76
N GLN A 8 21.51 24.83 32.00
CA GLN A 8 21.29 24.94 30.56
C GLN A 8 19.80 24.99 30.29
N LEU A 9 19.29 26.14 29.85
CA LEU A 9 17.90 26.30 29.46
C LEU A 9 17.80 26.44 27.93
N ALA A 10 17.13 25.49 27.31
CA ALA A 10 16.78 25.56 25.90
C ALA A 10 15.62 26.55 25.74
N MET A 11 15.92 27.76 25.27
CA MET A 11 14.92 28.70 24.80
C MET A 11 14.71 28.45 23.31
N GLU A 12 13.49 28.06 22.96
CA GLU A 12 13.00 27.98 21.59
C GLU A 12 12.15 29.23 21.32
N ILE A 13 12.52 29.98 20.28
CA ILE A 13 11.76 31.15 19.86
C ILE A 13 10.62 30.62 19.01
N ALA A 14 9.37 30.76 19.48
CA ALA A 14 8.20 30.43 18.71
C ALA A 14 8.04 31.44 17.55
N ASP A 15 8.66 31.14 16.41
CA ASP A 15 8.67 31.99 15.20
C ASP A 15 7.58 31.58 14.19
N GLN A 16 6.74 30.60 14.53
CA GLN A 16 5.72 30.08 13.64
C GLN A 16 4.33 30.58 14.02
N PHE A 17 3.62 31.16 13.06
CA PHE A 17 2.24 31.58 13.23
C PHE A 17 1.31 30.37 13.26
N GLU A 18 0.87 29.95 14.45
CA GLU A 18 -0.07 28.82 14.59
C GLU A 18 -1.52 29.20 14.27
N GLN A 19 -1.86 30.48 14.36
CA GLN A 19 -3.22 30.97 14.19
C GLN A 19 -3.26 32.12 13.18
N ALA A 20 -4.32 32.16 12.39
CA ALA A 20 -4.49 33.18 11.37
C ALA A 20 -4.56 34.59 11.97
N GLY A 21 -5.12 34.74 13.18
CA GLY A 21 -5.14 36.01 13.91
C GLY A 21 -3.75 36.55 14.23
N ALA A 22 -2.76 35.67 14.51
CA ALA A 22 -1.40 36.08 14.81
C ALA A 22 -0.69 36.72 13.60
N ILE A 23 -1.09 36.34 12.38
CA ILE A 23 -0.61 36.97 11.14
C ILE A 23 -1.15 38.41 11.05
N GLY A 24 -2.39 38.63 11.46
CA GLY A 24 -3.04 39.95 11.47
C GLY A 24 -2.37 40.96 12.41
N ASP A 25 -1.86 40.49 13.54
CA ASP A 25 -1.14 41.31 14.51
C ASP A 25 0.30 41.65 14.13
N THR A 26 0.78 41.15 12.99
CA THR A 26 2.13 41.45 12.51
C THR A 26 2.23 42.94 12.12
N LEU A 27 3.26 43.61 12.62
CA LEU A 27 3.47 45.03 12.40
C LEU A 27 4.32 45.24 11.14
N ILE A 28 3.77 45.99 10.17
CA ILE A 28 4.51 46.42 8.98
C ILE A 28 4.91 47.88 9.15
N LYS A 29 6.19 48.18 8.89
CA LYS A 29 6.70 49.55 8.83
C LYS A 29 6.57 50.05 7.39
N SER A 30 5.75 51.07 7.17
CA SER A 30 5.66 51.77 5.88
C SER A 30 6.65 52.95 5.84
N GLY A 31 7.24 53.22 4.68
CA GLY A 31 8.28 54.22 4.47
C GLY A 31 7.79 55.68 4.46
N VAL A 32 8.77 56.59 4.62
CA VAL A 32 8.71 58.07 4.68
C VAL A 32 7.99 58.66 5.90
N VAL A 33 6.81 58.16 6.27
CA VAL A 33 6.13 58.54 7.51
C VAL A 33 6.20 57.35 8.45
N ARG A 34 6.77 57.54 9.64
CA ARG A 34 7.07 56.51 10.66
C ARG A 34 5.82 55.91 11.32
N ARG A 35 4.79 55.60 10.52
CA ARG A 35 3.51 55.04 10.94
C ARG A 35 3.60 53.52 10.90
N VAL A 36 3.28 52.91 12.03
CA VAL A 36 3.20 51.46 12.19
C VAL A 36 1.75 51.07 11.90
N VAL A 37 1.55 50.09 11.02
CA VAL A 37 0.23 49.58 10.62
C VAL A 37 0.24 48.05 10.77
N ARG A 38 -0.86 47.46 11.22
CA ARG A 38 -0.98 46.00 11.36
C ARG A 38 -1.38 45.38 10.01
N VAL A 39 -1.01 44.12 9.77
CA VAL A 39 -1.46 43.39 8.57
C VAL A 39 -2.99 43.33 8.50
N GLY A 40 -3.66 43.14 9.64
CA GLY A 40 -5.13 43.11 9.71
C GLY A 40 -5.80 44.44 9.36
N ASP A 41 -5.08 45.57 9.40
CA ASP A 41 -5.62 46.88 9.00
C ASP A 41 -5.64 47.06 7.48
N ILE A 42 -4.88 46.24 6.74
CA ILE A 42 -4.68 46.37 5.28
C ILE A 42 -5.15 45.15 4.48
N ALA A 43 -5.44 44.03 5.13
CA ALA A 43 -5.87 42.80 4.49
C ALA A 43 -6.81 41.99 5.40
N ASP A 44 -7.75 41.27 4.76
CA ASP A 44 -8.59 40.28 5.44
C ASP A 44 -7.87 38.92 5.48
N ILE A 45 -7.88 38.27 6.63
CA ILE A 45 -7.08 37.07 6.90
C ILE A 45 -8.03 35.95 7.30
N THR A 46 -8.27 35.03 6.37
CA THR A 46 -9.15 33.88 6.58
C THR A 46 -8.38 32.57 6.38
N ARG A 47 -8.75 31.54 7.15
CA ARG A 47 -8.31 30.17 6.88
C ARG A 47 -9.18 29.60 5.77
N GLY A 48 -8.68 29.69 4.54
CA GLY A 48 -9.25 29.02 3.38
C GLY A 48 -8.66 27.63 3.17
N CYS A 49 -9.39 26.79 2.44
CA CYS A 49 -8.77 25.67 1.73
C CYS A 49 -7.96 26.22 0.55
N SER A 50 -6.89 25.52 0.16
CA SER A 50 -6.15 25.89 -1.06
C SER A 50 -7.06 25.73 -2.28
N ASP A 51 -7.33 26.83 -2.99
CA ASP A 51 -8.10 26.86 -4.23
C ASP A 51 -7.21 27.45 -5.35
N PRO A 52 -6.92 26.71 -6.44
CA PRO A 52 -7.42 25.35 -6.73
C PRO A 52 -6.78 24.27 -5.85
N LEU A 53 -7.56 23.24 -5.54
CA LEU A 53 -7.08 22.05 -4.84
C LEU A 53 -5.95 21.43 -5.67
N SER A 54 -4.75 21.40 -5.11
CA SER A 54 -3.54 20.98 -5.85
C SER A 54 -3.55 19.50 -6.25
N ARG A 55 -4.49 18.71 -5.69
CA ARG A 55 -4.71 17.29 -5.94
C ARG A 55 -6.18 16.93 -5.80
N ASP A 56 -7.01 17.41 -6.73
CA ASP A 56 -8.31 16.80 -6.93
C ASP A 56 -8.17 15.54 -7.79
N ALA A 57 -8.62 14.40 -7.25
CA ALA A 57 -8.82 13.19 -8.04
C ALA A 57 -10.25 13.22 -8.58
N VAL A 58 -10.49 13.94 -9.68
CA VAL A 58 -11.74 13.85 -10.43
C VAL A 58 -11.65 12.61 -11.32
N ILE A 59 -12.43 11.58 -10.99
CA ILE A 59 -12.48 10.33 -11.74
C ILE A 59 -13.94 10.10 -12.12
N ASN A 60 -14.23 10.13 -13.43
CA ASN A 60 -15.52 9.75 -14.04
C ASN A 60 -16.75 10.46 -13.43
N ASP A 61 -16.83 11.79 -13.51
CA ASP A 61 -17.98 12.59 -13.01
C ASP A 61 -18.32 12.41 -11.52
N SER A 62 -17.40 11.85 -10.73
CA SER A 62 -17.59 11.68 -9.30
C SER A 62 -17.43 13.01 -8.53
N PRO A 63 -18.10 13.16 -7.37
CA PRO A 63 -17.83 14.25 -6.43
C PRO A 63 -16.33 14.35 -6.10
N PRO A 64 -15.83 15.51 -5.65
CA PRO A 64 -14.44 15.68 -5.26
C PRO A 64 -13.99 14.54 -4.34
N ALA A 65 -12.95 13.80 -4.76
CA ALA A 65 -12.51 12.60 -4.08
C ALA A 65 -11.03 12.69 -3.70
N VAL A 66 -10.67 12.01 -2.62
CA VAL A 66 -9.29 11.86 -2.17
C VAL A 66 -8.81 10.46 -2.55
N ALA A 67 -7.83 10.40 -3.45
CA ALA A 67 -7.21 9.13 -3.83
C ALA A 67 -6.18 8.69 -2.78
N LEU A 68 -6.35 7.48 -2.25
CA LEU A 68 -5.41 6.84 -1.32
C LEU A 68 -4.71 5.66 -2.00
N GLY A 69 -3.40 5.80 -2.21
CA GLY A 69 -2.57 4.71 -2.72
C GLY A 69 -2.05 3.85 -1.57
N VAL A 70 -2.47 2.58 -1.51
CA VAL A 70 -2.01 1.63 -0.50
C VAL A 70 -1.10 0.59 -1.15
N MET A 71 0.09 0.39 -0.58
CA MET A 71 1.08 -0.57 -1.07
C MET A 71 1.39 -1.63 -0.03
N VAL A 72 1.62 -2.85 -0.48
CA VAL A 72 1.97 -3.98 0.39
C VAL A 72 3.47 -4.04 0.60
N ARG A 73 3.90 -4.32 1.84
CA ARG A 73 5.32 -4.49 2.16
C ARG A 73 5.87 -5.74 1.46
N LYS A 74 7.11 -5.67 0.95
CA LYS A 74 7.78 -6.79 0.25
C LYS A 74 7.84 -8.10 1.07
N THR A 75 7.77 -8.00 2.39
CA THR A 75 7.87 -9.15 3.31
C THR A 75 6.54 -9.86 3.56
N GLN A 76 5.42 -9.31 3.09
CA GLN A 76 4.08 -9.79 3.41
C GLN A 76 3.47 -10.51 2.20
N ARG A 77 2.81 -11.64 2.46
CA ARG A 77 2.09 -12.35 1.42
C ARG A 77 0.81 -11.59 1.04
N ILE A 78 0.62 -11.43 -0.27
CA ILE A 78 -0.42 -10.59 -0.85
C ILE A 78 -1.85 -11.13 -0.68
N ASP A 79 -1.98 -12.45 -0.56
CA ASP A 79 -3.24 -13.15 -0.34
C ASP A 79 -3.77 -12.90 1.08
N LEU A 80 -2.93 -13.09 2.09
CA LEU A 80 -3.26 -12.82 3.49
C LEU A 80 -3.53 -11.33 3.72
N TRP A 81 -2.63 -10.47 3.22
CA TRP A 81 -2.78 -9.03 3.38
C TRP A 81 -4.09 -8.50 2.79
N ARG A 82 -4.53 -9.05 1.64
CA ARG A 82 -5.81 -8.65 1.04
C ARG A 82 -7.01 -8.99 1.91
N ALA A 83 -7.03 -10.18 2.51
CA ALA A 83 -8.12 -10.60 3.39
C ALA A 83 -8.21 -9.66 4.60
N ASP A 84 -7.06 -9.38 5.24
CA ASP A 84 -6.97 -8.46 6.37
C ASP A 84 -7.39 -7.03 5.98
N PHE A 85 -6.92 -6.55 4.83
CA PHE A 85 -7.25 -5.21 4.33
C PHE A 85 -8.74 -5.06 4.05
N GLN A 86 -9.38 -6.06 3.43
CA GLN A 86 -10.83 -6.03 3.19
C GLN A 86 -11.61 -5.96 4.52
N GLN A 87 -11.21 -6.75 5.52
CA GLN A 87 -11.84 -6.72 6.84
C GLN A 87 -11.72 -5.34 7.50
N VAL A 88 -10.58 -4.67 7.35
CA VAL A 88 -10.39 -3.30 7.85
C VAL A 88 -11.31 -2.34 7.10
N LEU A 89 -11.37 -2.41 5.77
CA LEU A 89 -12.25 -1.54 4.99
C LEU A 89 -13.72 -1.71 5.37
N ASP A 90 -14.20 -2.94 5.55
CA ASP A 90 -15.57 -3.22 5.95
C ASP A 90 -15.90 -2.61 7.34
N GLN A 91 -14.94 -2.68 8.28
CA GLN A 91 -15.08 -2.03 9.58
C GLN A 91 -15.13 -0.50 9.48
N TYR A 92 -14.29 0.10 8.64
CA TYR A 92 -14.31 1.55 8.42
C TYR A 92 -15.57 2.00 7.69
N GLN A 93 -16.08 1.21 6.75
CA GLN A 93 -17.32 1.47 6.02
C GLN A 93 -18.52 1.61 6.96
N SER A 94 -18.56 0.83 8.05
CA SER A 94 -19.60 0.93 9.08
C SER A 94 -19.53 2.19 9.95
N ARG A 95 -18.40 2.90 9.97
CA ARG A 95 -18.14 4.09 10.80
C ARG A 95 -18.12 5.39 10.01
N LEU A 96 -18.29 5.31 8.70
CA LEU A 96 -18.25 6.47 7.81
C LEU A 96 -19.47 7.38 8.06
N PRO A 97 -19.28 8.70 8.23
CA PRO A 97 -20.38 9.64 8.36
C PRO A 97 -21.21 9.72 7.07
N ALA A 98 -22.49 10.06 7.21
CA ALA A 98 -23.41 10.15 6.08
C ALA A 98 -22.88 11.15 5.03
N GLY A 99 -22.73 10.69 3.78
CA GLY A 99 -22.23 11.50 2.65
C GLY A 99 -20.83 11.12 2.15
N LEU A 100 -20.12 10.20 2.82
CA LEU A 100 -18.85 9.67 2.34
C LEU A 100 -19.01 8.23 1.82
N ALA A 101 -18.51 7.97 0.61
CA ALA A 101 -18.45 6.65 0.00
C ALA A 101 -16.98 6.25 -0.20
N LEU A 102 -16.68 4.98 0.06
CA LEU A 102 -15.38 4.38 -0.15
C LEU A 102 -15.46 3.44 -1.35
N ASP A 103 -14.61 3.63 -2.36
CA ASP A 103 -14.55 2.76 -3.53
C ASP A 103 -13.11 2.35 -3.87
N ILE A 104 -12.93 1.08 -4.25
CA ILE A 104 -11.62 0.51 -4.60
C ILE A 104 -11.49 0.51 -6.13
N MET A 105 -10.95 1.61 -6.66
CA MET A 105 -10.80 1.81 -8.10
C MET A 105 -9.74 0.88 -8.74
N LEU A 106 -8.57 0.73 -8.10
CA LEU A 106 -7.47 -0.08 -8.62
C LEU A 106 -7.16 -1.25 -7.68
N ASN A 107 -7.50 -2.46 -8.11
CA ASN A 107 -7.10 -3.70 -7.43
C ASN A 107 -6.38 -4.63 -8.41
N GLN A 108 -5.05 -4.57 -8.42
CA GLN A 108 -4.20 -5.36 -9.33
C GLN A 108 -4.07 -6.84 -8.91
N ASN A 109 -4.53 -7.20 -7.71
CA ASN A 109 -4.22 -8.48 -7.07
C ASN A 109 -5.25 -9.59 -7.32
N LYS A 110 -6.33 -9.33 -8.06
CA LYS A 110 -7.42 -10.30 -8.28
C LYS A 110 -7.00 -11.55 -9.08
N TYR A 111 -5.81 -11.57 -9.66
CA TYR A 111 -5.41 -12.57 -10.67
C TYR A 111 -4.54 -13.73 -10.16
N GLY A 112 -4.16 -13.75 -8.87
CA GLY A 112 -3.26 -14.78 -8.34
C GLY A 112 -3.93 -16.15 -8.17
N GLU A 113 -5.03 -16.19 -7.41
CA GLU A 113 -5.67 -17.44 -7.00
C GLU A 113 -6.30 -18.20 -8.17
N GLN A 114 -7.00 -17.50 -9.06
CA GLN A 114 -7.66 -18.12 -10.22
C GLN A 114 -6.66 -18.71 -11.22
N ARG A 115 -5.48 -18.08 -11.38
CA ARG A 115 -4.42 -18.62 -12.23
C ARG A 115 -3.79 -19.86 -11.61
N LEU A 116 -3.59 -19.87 -10.29
CA LEU A 116 -3.02 -21.02 -9.58
C LEU A 116 -3.97 -22.22 -9.62
N SER A 117 -5.27 -22.00 -9.41
CA SER A 117 -6.27 -23.07 -9.49
C SER A 117 -6.44 -23.61 -10.91
N SER A 118 -6.44 -22.74 -11.92
CA SER A 118 -6.45 -23.16 -13.33
C SER A 118 -5.19 -23.96 -13.70
N LEU A 119 -4.01 -23.51 -13.26
CA LEU A 119 -2.76 -24.24 -13.49
C LEU A 119 -2.79 -25.63 -12.84
N ALA A 120 -3.23 -25.71 -11.58
CA ALA A 120 -3.36 -26.98 -10.86
C ALA A 120 -4.36 -27.92 -11.55
N GLY A 121 -5.50 -27.38 -12.02
CA GLY A 121 -6.49 -28.13 -12.80
C GLY A 121 -5.92 -28.67 -14.10
N ASN A 122 -5.20 -27.85 -14.86
CA ASN A 122 -4.56 -28.26 -16.11
C ASN A 122 -3.48 -29.33 -15.89
N LEU A 123 -2.69 -29.22 -14.81
CA LEU A 123 -1.71 -30.22 -14.43
C LEU A 123 -2.37 -31.56 -14.10
N LEU A 124 -3.44 -31.54 -13.30
CA LEU A 124 -4.19 -32.75 -12.94
C LEU A 124 -4.81 -33.41 -14.17
N LEU A 125 -5.39 -32.61 -15.07
CA LEU A 125 -5.94 -33.10 -16.33
C LEU A 125 -4.86 -33.79 -17.18
N GLY A 126 -3.66 -33.20 -17.27
CA GLY A 126 -2.53 -33.78 -17.97
C GLY A 126 -2.07 -35.12 -17.36
N VAL A 127 -1.95 -35.20 -16.03
CA VAL A 127 -1.58 -36.44 -15.33
C VAL A 127 -2.60 -37.54 -15.59
N VAL A 128 -3.90 -37.23 -15.52
CA VAL A 128 -4.98 -38.18 -15.78
C VAL A 128 -4.97 -38.64 -17.24
N ALA A 129 -4.80 -37.71 -18.19
CA ALA A 129 -4.75 -38.04 -19.62
C ALA A 129 -3.59 -38.99 -19.94
N ILE A 130 -2.38 -38.68 -19.44
CA ILE A 130 -1.21 -39.55 -19.62
C ILE A 130 -1.44 -40.91 -18.93
N GLY A 131 -1.99 -40.92 -17.72
CA GLY A 131 -2.34 -42.16 -17.02
C GLY A 131 -3.31 -43.04 -17.80
N LEU A 132 -4.32 -42.44 -18.45
CA LEU A 132 -5.30 -43.15 -19.25
C LEU A 132 -4.70 -43.72 -20.54
N VAL A 133 -3.82 -42.97 -21.21
CA VAL A 133 -3.07 -43.46 -22.38
C VAL A 133 -2.14 -44.62 -21.99
N LEU A 134 -1.42 -44.52 -20.87
CA LEU A 134 -0.55 -45.60 -20.41
C LEU A 134 -1.34 -46.85 -19.98
N LEU A 135 -2.52 -46.65 -19.39
CA LEU A 135 -3.43 -47.73 -19.03
C LEU A 135 -3.89 -48.51 -20.26
N THR A 136 -4.23 -47.82 -21.36
CA THR A 136 -4.69 -48.47 -22.60
C THR A 136 -3.56 -49.14 -23.37
N LEU A 137 -2.34 -48.58 -23.36
CA LEU A 137 -1.20 -49.12 -24.13
C LEU A 137 -0.42 -50.22 -23.41
N VAL A 138 -0.12 -50.05 -22.13
CA VAL A 138 0.85 -50.90 -21.38
C VAL A 138 0.15 -51.74 -20.30
N GLY A 139 -1.09 -51.40 -19.94
CA GLY A 139 -1.85 -52.08 -18.90
C GLY A 139 -1.68 -51.47 -17.51
N TRP A 140 -2.54 -51.89 -16.58
CA TRP A 140 -2.78 -51.22 -15.30
C TRP A 140 -1.58 -51.22 -14.34
N ARG A 141 -0.75 -52.27 -14.37
CA ARG A 141 0.43 -52.39 -13.48
C ARG A 141 1.47 -51.32 -13.78
N SER A 142 1.75 -51.09 -15.06
CA SER A 142 2.74 -50.10 -15.50
C SER A 142 2.21 -48.68 -15.37
N ALA A 143 0.91 -48.47 -15.63
CA ALA A 143 0.28 -47.16 -15.49
C ALA A 143 0.36 -46.61 -14.04
N ILE A 144 0.15 -47.47 -13.03
CA ILE A 144 0.22 -47.07 -11.62
C ILE A 144 1.62 -46.61 -11.21
N VAL A 145 2.67 -47.31 -11.66
CA VAL A 145 4.06 -46.93 -11.34
C VAL A 145 4.39 -45.54 -11.87
N VAL A 146 4.01 -45.25 -13.11
CA VAL A 146 4.24 -43.93 -13.73
C VAL A 146 3.37 -42.85 -13.08
N ALA A 147 2.11 -43.16 -12.76
CA ALA A 147 1.21 -42.23 -12.08
C ALA A 147 1.72 -41.80 -10.70
N LEU A 148 2.44 -42.68 -9.99
CA LEU A 148 3.12 -42.36 -8.73
C LEU A 148 4.46 -41.63 -8.92
N ALA A 149 5.17 -41.87 -10.02
CA ALA A 149 6.45 -41.23 -10.31
C ALA A 149 6.32 -39.71 -10.58
N LEU A 150 5.25 -39.29 -11.26
CA LEU A 150 4.99 -37.87 -11.57
C LEU A 150 4.84 -36.96 -10.33
N PRO A 151 3.98 -37.26 -9.33
CA PRO A 151 3.90 -36.45 -8.12
C PRO A 151 5.18 -36.53 -7.29
N LEU A 152 5.85 -37.70 -7.25
CA LEU A 152 7.11 -37.86 -6.52
C LEU A 152 8.22 -36.96 -7.05
N SER A 153 8.35 -36.81 -8.37
CA SER A 153 9.33 -35.91 -8.98
C SER A 153 9.00 -34.44 -8.70
N GLY A 154 7.70 -34.08 -8.71
CA GLY A 154 7.21 -32.77 -8.30
C GLY A 154 7.55 -32.45 -6.84
N PHE A 155 7.29 -33.38 -5.91
CA PHE A 155 7.69 -33.26 -4.51
C PHE A 155 9.19 -33.12 -4.34
N THR A 156 9.97 -33.91 -5.08
CA THR A 156 11.45 -33.83 -5.05
C THR A 156 11.93 -32.45 -5.51
N THR A 157 11.31 -31.87 -6.54
CA THR A 157 11.62 -30.54 -7.05
C THR A 157 11.27 -29.46 -6.02
N LEU A 158 10.08 -29.53 -5.42
CA LEU A 158 9.66 -28.60 -4.37
C LEU A 158 10.54 -28.70 -3.13
N PHE A 159 10.95 -29.92 -2.76
CA PHE A 159 11.87 -30.18 -1.66
C PHE A 159 13.25 -29.55 -1.93
N ALA A 160 13.80 -29.76 -3.13
CA ALA A 160 15.05 -29.14 -3.55
C ALA A 160 14.95 -27.60 -3.53
N LEU A 161 13.87 -27.03 -4.07
CA LEU A 161 13.62 -25.58 -4.05
C LEU A 161 13.53 -25.03 -2.63
N ARG A 162 12.94 -25.76 -1.68
CA ARG A 162 12.87 -25.35 -0.28
C ARG A 162 14.24 -25.35 0.38
N LEU A 163 15.10 -26.32 0.07
CA LEU A 163 16.48 -26.36 0.57
C LEU A 163 17.32 -25.22 -0.02
N LEU A 164 17.21 -24.98 -1.32
CA LEU A 164 17.96 -23.93 -2.03
C LEU A 164 17.46 -22.53 -1.69
N GLY A 165 16.15 -22.33 -1.54
CA GLY A 165 15.54 -21.04 -1.21
C GLY A 165 15.87 -20.54 0.21
N ASN A 166 16.28 -21.44 1.11
CA ASN A 166 16.81 -21.08 2.42
C ASN A 166 18.31 -20.77 2.43
N SER A 167 19.03 -21.02 1.32
CA SER A 167 20.44 -20.66 1.19
C SER A 167 20.56 -19.23 0.64
N ASP A 168 21.37 -18.40 1.29
CA ASP A 168 21.49 -16.93 1.15
C ASP A 168 21.85 -16.37 -0.26
N ILE A 169 21.81 -17.17 -1.32
CA ILE A 169 22.11 -16.78 -2.70
C ILE A 169 21.13 -15.72 -3.27
N ILE A 170 19.91 -15.62 -2.74
CA ILE A 170 18.90 -14.65 -3.22
C ILE A 170 18.98 -13.30 -2.48
N ARG A 171 19.61 -13.25 -1.29
CA ARG A 171 19.63 -12.03 -0.46
C ARG A 171 20.53 -10.93 -1.02
N CYS A 172 21.57 -11.28 -1.78
CA CYS A 172 22.49 -10.31 -2.37
C CYS A 172 21.90 -9.45 -3.49
N ARG A 173 20.75 -9.79 -4.10
CA ARG A 173 20.14 -8.98 -5.18
C ARG A 173 19.06 -7.99 -4.70
N SER A 174 18.65 -8.06 -3.44
CA SER A 174 17.56 -7.23 -2.90
C SER A 174 18.04 -5.95 -2.17
N GLN A 175 19.34 -5.67 -2.18
CA GLN A 175 19.96 -4.50 -1.55
C GLN A 175 20.46 -3.44 -2.56
N GLU A 176 20.21 -3.64 -3.85
CA GLU A 176 20.33 -2.60 -4.89
C GLU A 176 18.95 -2.06 -5.29
#